data_AF-A0A7L8UAD8-F1
#
_entry.id   AF-A0A7L8UAD8-F1
#
_cell.length_a   1.000
_cell.length_b   1.000
_cell.length_c   1.000
_cell.angle_alpha   90.00
_cell.angle_beta   90.00
_cell.angle_gamma   90.00
#
_symmetry.space_group_name_H-M   'P 1'
#
loop_
_entity.id
_entity.type
_entity.pdbx_description
1 polymer ?
#
loop_
_entity_poly.entity_id
_entity_poly.type
_entity_poly.pdbx_seq_one_letter_code
_entity_poly.pdbx_strand_id
1 'polypeptide(L)'
;MIFLSHNYLDKVIVEPIAINLSKVFGMENVFYDSWSMQPGEGIIDRMNQGLEECKYFFFFVSKNSLASNMVKLEWQNALYKATQNKVKLIPVKLDDCLMPAILIQTLYIDIYGKGLEYGLSQIIDVINNKNTFNQGVQTYENVRAYFTATDDAKEIELEIRAETYLEPISKYILLVENSENEVKVTSPELLNPTGDRFMKDINVETNYICNGIYYFVNRATVPNFPIRFTLKSTTDTPLKFIGVMKAIGENSVRLIPAIQQ
;
A
#
# COMPACT_ATOMS: atom_id res chain seq x y z
N MET A 1 26.91 -10.63 11.62
CA MET A 1 26.19 -9.79 12.61
C MET A 1 25.27 -8.77 11.93
N ILE A 2 24.09 -8.52 12.50
CA ILE A 2 23.16 -7.42 12.18
C ILE A 2 23.35 -6.33 13.24
N PHE A 3 23.72 -5.12 12.86
CA PHE A 3 23.99 -4.02 13.78
C PHE A 3 22.92 -2.94 13.66
N LEU A 4 22.32 -2.54 14.79
CA LEU A 4 21.26 -1.53 14.86
C LEU A 4 21.79 -0.24 15.52
N SER A 5 22.34 0.68 14.73
CA SER A 5 22.84 1.98 15.22
C SER A 5 21.71 2.99 15.29
N HIS A 6 21.43 3.49 16.49
CA HIS A 6 20.30 4.39 16.77
C HIS A 6 20.62 5.32 17.94
N ASN A 7 19.87 6.41 18.08
CA ASN A 7 19.96 7.26 19.27
C ASN A 7 19.15 6.64 20.42
N TYR A 8 19.59 6.85 21.67
CA TYR A 8 18.85 6.43 22.87
C TYR A 8 17.37 6.86 22.88
N LEU A 9 17.06 8.06 22.37
CA LEU A 9 15.67 8.56 22.30
C LEU A 9 14.81 7.82 21.27
N ASP A 10 15.44 7.14 20.31
CA ASP A 10 14.75 6.41 19.25
C ASP A 10 14.43 4.96 19.66
N LYS A 11 14.84 4.53 20.87
CA LYS A 11 14.62 3.17 21.40
C LYS A 11 13.16 2.72 21.34
N VAL A 12 12.22 3.63 21.58
CA VAL A 12 10.79 3.33 21.50
C VAL A 12 10.35 2.81 20.13
N ILE A 13 11.07 3.17 19.05
CA ILE A 13 10.82 2.69 17.69
C ILE A 13 11.73 1.50 17.34
N VAL A 14 12.99 1.55 17.76
CA VAL A 14 14.02 0.56 17.37
C VAL A 14 13.91 -0.75 18.17
N GLU A 15 13.48 -0.69 19.44
CA GLU A 15 13.37 -1.87 20.30
C GLU A 15 12.38 -2.92 19.78
N PRO A 16 11.15 -2.56 19.35
CA PRO A 16 10.26 -3.52 18.70
C PRO A 16 10.88 -4.18 17.47
N ILE A 17 11.67 -3.44 16.68
CA ILE A 17 12.37 -3.98 15.51
C ILE A 17 13.44 -4.97 15.96
N ALA A 18 14.28 -4.61 16.93
CA ALA A 18 15.32 -5.47 17.47
C ALA A 18 14.75 -6.79 17.99
N ILE A 19 13.65 -6.75 18.76
CA ILE A 19 12.97 -7.92 19.31
C ILE A 19 12.43 -8.82 18.19
N ASN A 20 11.87 -8.24 17.12
CA ASN A 20 11.39 -9.03 15.98
C ASN A 20 12.55 -9.67 15.22
N LEU A 21 13.64 -8.94 15.01
CA LEU A 21 14.83 -9.48 14.34
C LEU A 21 15.47 -10.61 15.15
N SER A 22 15.54 -10.50 16.48
CA SER A 22 16.11 -11.55 17.33
C SER A 22 15.27 -12.83 17.31
N LYS A 23 13.94 -12.71 17.21
CA LYS A 23 13.04 -13.86 17.02
C LYS A 23 13.26 -14.56 15.67
N VAL A 24 13.54 -13.80 14.61
CA VAL A 24 13.68 -14.33 13.24
C VAL A 24 15.09 -14.87 12.96
N PHE A 25 16.12 -14.17 13.44
CA PHE A 25 17.52 -14.44 13.08
C PHE A 25 18.38 -14.96 14.24
N GLY A 26 17.83 -15.07 15.46
CA GLY A 26 18.59 -15.39 16.67
C GLY A 26 19.15 -14.14 17.35
N MET A 27 19.15 -14.14 18.68
CA MET A 27 19.58 -13.00 19.51
C MET A 27 21.07 -12.72 19.37
N GLU A 28 21.88 -13.77 19.21
CA GLU A 28 23.33 -13.72 19.00
C GLU A 28 23.74 -13.05 17.68
N ASN A 29 22.81 -12.97 16.72
CA ASN A 29 23.05 -12.37 15.42
C ASN A 29 22.62 -10.89 15.35
N VAL A 30 21.97 -10.37 16.40
CA VAL A 30 21.42 -9.01 16.46
C VAL A 30 22.13 -8.21 17.56
N PHE A 31 22.95 -7.25 17.13
CA PHE A 31 23.59 -6.30 18.02
C PHE A 31 22.69 -5.08 18.24
N TYR A 32 22.17 -4.94 19.47
CA TYR A 32 21.31 -3.86 19.92
C TYR A 32 21.78 -3.38 21.30
N ASP A 33 22.07 -2.08 21.42
CA ASP A 33 22.79 -1.47 22.55
C ASP A 33 22.23 -1.87 23.93
N SER A 34 20.91 -1.99 24.06
CA SER A 34 20.21 -2.07 25.34
C SER A 34 20.28 -3.46 25.97
N TRP A 35 20.63 -4.50 25.21
CA TRP A 35 20.91 -5.83 25.75
C TRP A 35 22.32 -6.33 25.46
N SER A 36 23.03 -5.72 24.51
CA SER A 36 24.40 -6.09 24.14
C SER A 36 25.47 -5.43 25.01
N MET A 37 25.10 -4.47 25.87
CA MET A 37 26.02 -3.76 26.78
C MET A 37 25.66 -4.04 28.24
N GLN A 38 26.65 -4.49 29.02
CA GLN A 38 26.51 -4.63 30.48
C GLN A 38 27.11 -3.39 31.20
N PRO A 39 26.57 -2.97 32.35
CA PRO A 39 27.17 -1.92 33.15
C PRO A 39 28.65 -2.25 33.48
N GLY A 40 29.57 -1.34 33.13
CA GLY A 40 31.01 -1.51 33.33
C GLY A 40 31.82 -1.88 32.07
N GLU A 41 31.17 -2.17 30.94
CA GLU A 41 31.86 -2.39 29.67
C GLU A 41 32.15 -1.07 28.94
N GLY A 42 33.33 -0.98 28.32
CA GLY A 42 33.70 0.13 27.43
C GLY A 42 32.82 0.13 26.18
N ILE A 43 31.96 1.15 26.07
CA ILE A 43 31.01 1.32 24.94
C ILE A 43 31.76 1.26 23.58
N ILE A 44 32.93 1.88 23.50
CA ILE A 44 33.75 1.99 22.29
C ILE A 44 34.35 0.64 21.87
N ASP A 45 34.82 -0.17 22.83
CA ASP A 45 35.49 -1.44 22.55
C ASP A 45 34.49 -2.49 22.05
N ARG A 46 33.31 -2.57 22.68
CA ARG A 46 32.18 -3.40 22.22
C ARG A 46 31.69 -2.99 20.82
N MET A 47 31.69 -1.69 20.52
CA MET A 47 31.32 -1.18 19.20
C MET A 47 32.30 -1.59 18.11
N ASN A 48 33.61 -1.47 18.36
CA ASN A 48 34.62 -1.89 17.40
C ASN A 48 34.51 -3.38 17.09
N GLN A 49 34.30 -4.22 18.10
CA GLN A 49 34.08 -5.65 17.94
C GLN A 49 32.81 -5.96 17.13
N GLY A 50 31.68 -5.32 17.48
CA GLY A 50 30.42 -5.49 16.75
C GLY A 50 30.48 -5.04 15.29
N LEU A 51 31.33 -4.04 14.99
CA LEU A 51 31.58 -3.53 13.64
C LEU A 51 32.58 -4.38 12.83
N GLU A 52 33.41 -5.22 13.44
CA GLU A 52 34.32 -6.12 12.71
C GLU A 52 33.58 -7.31 12.09
N GLU A 53 32.60 -7.86 12.80
CA GLU A 53 31.78 -9.00 12.34
C GLU A 53 30.45 -8.57 11.69
N CYS A 54 30.27 -7.26 11.50
CA CYS A 54 29.07 -6.67 10.93
C CYS A 54 28.94 -7.00 9.44
N LYS A 55 27.80 -7.59 9.06
CA LYS A 55 27.43 -7.80 7.65
C LYS A 55 26.43 -6.74 7.18
N TYR A 56 25.48 -6.40 8.05
CA TYR A 56 24.45 -5.40 7.80
C TYR A 56 24.47 -4.37 8.92
N PHE A 57 24.64 -3.10 8.55
CA PHE A 57 24.63 -1.97 9.46
C PHE A 57 23.42 -1.10 9.15
N PHE A 58 22.38 -1.22 9.98
CA PHE A 58 21.19 -0.38 9.89
C PHE A 58 21.42 0.87 10.71
N PHE A 59 21.52 2.00 10.00
CA PHE A 59 21.63 3.31 10.63
C PHE A 59 20.26 3.96 10.72
N PHE A 60 19.69 4.03 11.92
CA PHE A 60 18.42 4.67 12.18
C PHE A 60 18.59 6.19 12.24
N VAL A 61 18.08 6.87 11.21
CA VAL A 61 18.25 8.29 10.97
C VAL A 61 17.04 9.05 11.50
N SER A 62 17.29 9.89 12.49
CA SER A 62 16.34 10.82 13.11
C SER A 62 17.04 12.16 13.35
N LYS A 63 16.30 13.21 13.68
CA LYS A 63 16.86 14.48 14.17
C LYS A 63 17.78 14.24 15.39
N ASN A 64 17.41 13.31 16.27
CA ASN A 64 18.21 12.95 17.45
C ASN A 64 19.53 12.28 17.06
N SER A 65 19.49 11.34 16.13
CA SER A 65 20.67 10.58 15.70
C SER A 65 21.63 11.45 14.87
N LEU A 66 21.11 12.38 14.07
CA LEU A 66 21.89 13.37 13.34
C LEU A 66 22.53 14.45 14.24
N ALA A 67 21.88 14.79 15.35
CA ALA A 67 22.43 15.76 16.32
C ALA A 67 23.52 15.14 17.23
N SER A 68 23.55 13.82 17.38
CA SER A 68 24.48 13.13 18.28
C SER A 68 25.90 13.02 17.69
N ASN A 69 26.90 13.52 18.42
CA ASN A 69 28.31 13.39 18.04
C ASN A 69 28.82 11.94 18.10
N MET A 70 28.25 11.11 18.98
CA MET A 70 28.65 9.70 19.12
C MET A 70 28.14 8.88 17.93
N VAL A 71 26.88 9.08 17.56
CA VAL A 71 26.27 8.44 16.37
C VAL A 71 26.99 8.88 15.09
N LYS A 72 27.44 10.15 15.01
CA LYS A 72 28.27 10.62 13.88
C LYS A 72 29.55 9.82 13.70
N LEU A 73 30.26 9.50 14.78
CA LEU A 73 31.48 8.68 14.72
C LEU A 73 31.16 7.23 14.31
N GLU A 74 30.05 6.66 14.80
CA GLU A 74 29.62 5.30 14.47
C GLU A 74 29.34 5.13 12.96
N TRP A 75 28.48 5.97 12.39
CA TRP A 75 28.12 5.81 10.98
C TRP A 75 29.23 6.26 10.03
N GLN A 76 30.12 7.18 10.42
CA GLN A 76 31.31 7.52 9.63
C GLN A 76 32.29 6.34 9.53
N ASN A 77 32.51 5.62 10.63
CA ASN A 77 33.31 4.39 10.63
C ASN A 77 32.63 3.27 9.84
N ALA A 78 31.32 3.10 10.00
CA ALA A 78 30.55 2.13 9.22
C ALA A 78 30.56 2.47 7.72
N LEU A 79 30.48 3.76 7.37
CA LEU A 79 30.56 4.24 6.00
C LEU A 79 31.93 3.93 5.40
N TYR A 80 33.03 4.18 6.13
CA TYR A 80 34.37 3.81 5.67
C TYR A 80 34.55 2.30 5.47
N LYS A 81 33.95 1.46 6.34
CA LYS A 81 33.94 0.00 6.14
C LYS A 81 33.04 -0.42 4.96
N ALA A 82 31.95 0.31 4.71
CA ALA A 82 31.06 0.08 3.59
C ALA A 82 31.72 0.40 2.24
N THR A 83 32.54 1.46 2.15
CA THR A 83 33.32 1.74 0.93
C THR A 83 34.35 0.66 0.62
N GLN A 84 34.73 -0.16 1.61
CA GLN A 84 35.58 -1.35 1.43
C GLN A 84 34.79 -2.63 1.12
N ASN A 85 33.48 -2.55 0.87
CA ASN A 85 32.57 -3.71 0.69
C ASN A 85 32.55 -4.71 1.86
N LYS A 86 32.99 -4.31 3.06
CA LYS A 86 32.99 -5.19 4.23
C LYS A 86 31.64 -5.22 4.95
N VAL A 87 30.88 -4.13 4.84
CA VAL A 87 29.60 -3.92 5.53
C VAL A 87 28.59 -3.32 4.55
N LYS A 88 27.35 -3.81 4.53
CA LYS A 88 26.25 -3.11 3.86
C LYS A 88 25.67 -2.07 4.84
N LEU A 89 25.87 -0.79 4.56
CA LEU A 89 25.24 0.31 5.32
C LEU A 89 23.87 0.62 4.71
N ILE A 90 22.81 0.53 5.52
CA ILE A 90 21.43 0.80 5.11
C ILE A 90 20.84 1.88 6.02
N PRO A 91 20.54 3.08 5.49
CA PRO A 91 19.86 4.11 6.26
C PRO A 91 18.38 3.72 6.48
N VAL A 92 17.85 4.01 7.67
CA VAL A 92 16.45 3.78 8.06
C VAL A 92 15.87 5.07 8.61
N LYS A 93 14.98 5.73 7.87
CA LYS A 93 14.41 7.03 8.24
C LYS A 93 13.31 6.88 9.28
N LEU A 94 13.43 7.57 10.42
CA LEU A 94 12.50 7.49 11.55
C LEU A 94 11.60 8.71 11.73
N ASP A 95 12.02 9.90 11.28
CA ASP A 95 11.25 11.14 11.39
C ASP A 95 11.36 12.00 10.12
N ASP A 96 10.87 13.23 10.19
CA ASP A 96 10.91 14.22 9.11
C ASP A 96 12.31 14.83 8.86
N CYS A 97 13.39 14.21 9.36
CA CYS A 97 14.76 14.69 9.10
C CYS A 97 15.10 14.74 7.61
N LEU A 98 15.94 15.72 7.27
CA LEU A 98 16.60 15.76 5.97
C LEU A 98 17.74 14.74 5.97
N MET A 99 17.64 13.77 5.05
CA MET A 99 18.67 12.74 4.90
C MET A 99 19.99 13.42 4.47
N PRO A 100 21.11 13.18 5.17
CA PRO A 100 22.41 13.69 4.76
C PRO A 100 22.75 13.27 3.33
N ALA A 101 23.33 14.17 2.52
CA ALA A 101 23.62 13.93 1.11
C ALA A 101 24.44 12.66 0.84
N ILE A 102 25.32 12.30 1.77
CA ILE A 102 26.14 11.09 1.69
C ILE A 102 25.35 9.79 1.82
N LEU A 103 24.18 9.83 2.47
CA LEU A 103 23.26 8.70 2.63
C LEU A 103 22.20 8.64 1.53
N ILE A 104 21.94 9.76 0.83
CA ILE A 104 21.02 9.82 -0.31
C ILE A 104 21.51 8.97 -1.50
N GLN A 105 22.82 8.74 -1.60
CA GLN A 105 23.40 7.93 -2.67
C GLN A 105 23.02 6.44 -2.56
N THR A 106 22.47 6.02 -1.42
CA THR A 106 21.96 4.66 -1.17
C THR A 106 20.46 4.68 -0.92
N LEU A 107 19.73 3.70 -1.44
CA LEU A 107 18.32 3.50 -1.10
C LEU A 107 18.17 3.32 0.42
N TYR A 108 17.25 4.06 1.04
CA TYR A 108 16.95 3.99 2.46
C TYR A 108 15.59 3.32 2.71
N ILE A 109 15.42 2.76 3.90
CA ILE A 109 14.15 2.23 4.38
C ILE A 109 13.36 3.35 5.05
N ASP A 110 12.12 3.58 4.63
CA ASP A 110 11.29 4.69 5.09
C ASP A 110 10.23 4.23 6.10
N ILE A 111 10.58 4.23 7.39
CA ILE A 111 9.61 3.91 8.47
C ILE A 111 8.67 5.10 8.69
N TYR A 112 9.18 6.33 8.60
CA TYR A 112 8.39 7.55 8.80
C TYR A 112 7.23 7.66 7.80
N GLY A 113 7.51 7.49 6.51
CA GLY A 113 6.52 7.66 5.43
C GLY A 113 5.66 6.43 5.14
N LYS A 114 6.13 5.22 5.46
CA LYS A 114 5.46 3.95 5.08
C LYS A 114 5.06 3.06 6.25
N GLY A 115 5.44 3.43 7.48
CA GLY A 115 5.10 2.71 8.70
C GLY A 115 6.11 1.64 9.12
N LEU A 116 5.97 1.21 10.37
CA LEU A 116 6.90 0.29 11.04
C LEU A 116 6.91 -1.11 10.43
N GLU A 117 5.73 -1.66 10.11
CA GLU A 117 5.62 -3.00 9.51
C GLU A 117 6.29 -3.08 8.14
N TYR A 118 6.08 -2.06 7.29
CA TYR A 118 6.76 -1.95 6.01
C TYR A 118 8.28 -1.92 6.21
N GLY A 119 8.78 -1.08 7.12
CA GLY A 119 10.21 -0.99 7.40
C GLY A 119 10.80 -2.29 7.94
N LEU A 120 10.12 -2.95 8.87
CA LEU A 120 10.55 -4.25 9.40
C LEU A 120 10.64 -5.32 8.31
N SER A 121 9.63 -5.41 7.42
CA SER A 121 9.67 -6.32 6.27
C SER A 121 10.87 -6.04 5.37
N GLN A 122 11.12 -4.77 5.03
CA GLN A 122 12.27 -4.39 4.21
C GLN A 122 13.59 -4.78 4.86
N ILE A 123 13.74 -4.57 6.18
CA ILE A 123 14.95 -4.96 6.92
C ILE A 123 15.17 -6.47 6.81
N ILE A 124 14.13 -7.28 7.03
CA ILE A 124 14.19 -8.75 6.91
C ILE A 124 14.55 -9.17 5.49
N ASP A 125 13.97 -8.53 4.48
CA ASP A 125 14.23 -8.82 3.06
C ASP A 125 15.69 -8.52 2.69
N VAL A 126 16.22 -7.37 3.12
CA VAL A 126 17.64 -7.00 2.95
C VAL A 126 18.56 -8.03 3.58
N ILE A 127 18.30 -8.44 4.82
CA ILE A 127 19.12 -9.42 5.55
C ILE A 127 19.15 -10.77 4.80
N ASN A 128 18.00 -11.19 4.26
CA ASN A 128 17.85 -12.42 3.48
C ASN A 128 18.37 -12.30 2.03
N ASN A 129 18.90 -11.16 1.61
CA ASN A 129 19.25 -10.86 0.20
C ASN A 129 18.08 -11.08 -0.78
N LYS A 130 16.84 -10.86 -0.32
CA LYS A 130 15.65 -10.82 -1.17
C LYS A 130 15.53 -9.42 -1.78
N ASN A 131 14.90 -9.34 -2.96
CA ASN A 131 14.56 -8.05 -3.55
C ASN A 131 13.56 -7.34 -2.63
N THR A 132 13.87 -6.11 -2.21
CA THR A 132 13.00 -5.29 -1.36
C THR A 132 11.80 -4.71 -2.12
N PHE A 133 11.67 -4.98 -3.42
CA PHE A 133 10.45 -4.71 -4.15
C PHE A 133 9.35 -5.69 -3.72
N ASN A 134 8.54 -5.27 -2.74
CA ASN A 134 7.25 -5.89 -2.47
C ASN A 134 6.24 -5.24 -3.42
N GLN A 135 5.82 -5.98 -4.46
CA GLN A 135 4.67 -5.59 -5.27
C GLN A 135 3.48 -5.51 -4.31
N GLY A 136 3.06 -4.30 -3.95
CA GLY A 136 1.94 -4.10 -3.04
C GLY A 136 0.73 -4.90 -3.53
N VAL A 137 0.02 -5.54 -2.59
CA VAL A 137 -1.19 -6.33 -2.90
C VAL A 137 -2.30 -5.47 -3.54
N GLN A 138 -2.21 -4.14 -3.42
CA GLN A 138 -3.06 -3.22 -4.16
C GLN A 138 -2.71 -3.21 -5.65
N THR A 139 -3.45 -4.01 -6.42
CA THR A 139 -3.57 -3.78 -7.85
C THR A 139 -4.26 -2.43 -8.05
N TYR A 140 -3.55 -1.47 -8.65
CA TYR A 140 -4.16 -0.21 -9.07
C TYR A 140 -5.38 -0.50 -9.97
N GLU A 141 -6.54 0.00 -9.56
CA GLU A 141 -7.77 -0.06 -10.36
C GLU A 141 -7.97 1.29 -11.04
N ASN A 142 -7.86 1.28 -12.36
CA ASN A 142 -7.90 2.45 -13.21
C ASN A 142 -9.33 2.98 -13.45
N VAL A 143 -10.34 2.12 -13.35
CA VAL A 143 -11.74 2.51 -13.53
C VAL A 143 -12.37 2.82 -12.18
N ARG A 144 -13.09 3.93 -12.09
CA ARG A 144 -13.86 4.31 -10.90
C ARG A 144 -15.30 4.61 -11.28
N ALA A 145 -16.19 4.31 -10.34
CA ALA A 145 -17.56 4.74 -10.36
C ALA A 145 -17.73 5.95 -9.44
N TYR A 146 -18.35 7.01 -9.93
CA TYR A 146 -18.74 8.18 -9.16
C TYR A 146 -20.25 8.28 -9.20
N PHE A 147 -20.90 8.47 -8.05
CA PHE A 147 -22.35 8.57 -8.03
C PHE A 147 -22.85 9.63 -7.07
N THR A 148 -23.99 10.21 -7.42
CA THR A 148 -24.79 11.08 -6.55
C THR A 148 -26.20 10.53 -6.51
N ALA A 149 -26.83 10.60 -5.34
CA ALA A 149 -28.22 10.20 -5.15
C ALA A 149 -29.05 11.41 -4.73
N THR A 150 -30.31 11.47 -5.14
CA THR A 150 -31.27 12.43 -4.58
C THR A 150 -31.51 12.15 -3.10
N ASP A 151 -32.01 13.14 -2.36
CA ASP A 151 -32.29 13.00 -0.91
C ASP A 151 -33.25 11.84 -0.58
N ASP A 152 -34.19 11.54 -1.49
CA ASP A 152 -35.13 10.43 -1.37
C ASP A 152 -34.61 9.11 -1.95
N ALA A 153 -33.38 9.11 -2.48
CA ALA A 153 -32.73 8.00 -3.18
C ALA A 153 -33.58 7.37 -4.30
N LYS A 154 -34.50 8.13 -4.91
CA LYS A 154 -35.28 7.66 -6.06
C LYS A 154 -34.54 7.83 -7.39
N GLU A 155 -33.49 8.62 -7.43
CA GLU A 155 -32.66 8.83 -8.62
C GLU A 155 -31.18 8.82 -8.24
N ILE A 156 -30.38 8.10 -9.03
CA ILE A 156 -28.93 8.02 -8.90
C ILE A 156 -28.30 8.35 -10.25
N GLU A 157 -27.46 9.37 -10.26
CA GLU A 157 -26.58 9.70 -11.37
C GLU A 157 -25.26 8.97 -11.16
N LEU A 158 -24.82 8.19 -12.15
CA LEU A 158 -23.63 7.36 -12.09
C LEU A 158 -22.72 7.68 -13.28
N GLU A 159 -21.47 8.01 -12.98
CA GLU A 159 -20.39 8.14 -13.95
C GLU A 159 -19.36 7.03 -13.77
N ILE A 160 -19.03 6.30 -14.83
CA ILE A 160 -17.92 5.35 -14.87
C ILE A 160 -16.84 5.93 -15.77
N ARG A 161 -15.62 6.10 -15.25
CA ARG A 161 -14.50 6.62 -16.04
C ARG A 161 -13.18 5.96 -15.68
N ALA A 162 -12.25 6.00 -16.62
CA ALA A 162 -10.87 5.67 -16.36
C ALA A 162 -10.14 6.90 -15.80
N GLU A 163 -9.15 6.68 -14.95
CA GLU A 163 -8.43 7.76 -14.27
C GLU A 163 -7.11 8.09 -14.97
N THR A 164 -6.37 7.07 -15.43
CA THR A 164 -5.01 7.24 -15.97
C THR A 164 -4.90 6.84 -17.44
N TYR A 165 -5.46 5.71 -17.84
CA TYR A 165 -5.27 5.16 -19.19
C TYR A 165 -6.56 4.57 -19.78
N LEU A 166 -6.58 4.35 -21.10
CA LEU A 166 -7.72 3.77 -21.82
C LEU A 166 -7.96 2.31 -21.42
N GLU A 167 -9.23 1.96 -21.20
CA GLU A 167 -9.73 0.61 -20.96
C GLU A 167 -10.52 0.16 -22.20
N PRO A 168 -9.99 -0.80 -22.97
CA PRO A 168 -10.56 -1.15 -24.28
C PRO A 168 -11.91 -1.86 -24.19
N ILE A 169 -12.20 -2.53 -23.06
CA ILE A 169 -13.42 -3.32 -22.86
C ILE A 169 -14.31 -2.63 -21.81
N SER A 170 -15.38 -2.00 -22.28
CA SER A 170 -16.34 -1.28 -21.44
C SER A 170 -17.56 -2.14 -21.13
N LYS A 171 -17.34 -3.19 -20.32
CA LYS A 171 -18.39 -4.09 -19.83
C LYS A 171 -18.55 -3.90 -18.33
N TYR A 172 -19.74 -3.48 -17.93
CA TYR A 172 -20.05 -3.12 -16.55
C TYR A 172 -21.30 -3.82 -16.06
N ILE A 173 -21.34 -4.12 -14.77
CA ILE A 173 -22.54 -4.57 -14.07
C ILE A 173 -22.81 -3.54 -12.98
N LEU A 174 -23.98 -2.90 -13.04
CA LEU A 174 -24.45 -1.99 -12.01
C LEU A 174 -25.15 -2.82 -10.94
N LEU A 175 -24.63 -2.84 -9.72
CA LEU A 175 -25.13 -3.69 -8.64
C LEU A 175 -26.20 -2.97 -7.82
N VAL A 176 -27.33 -3.63 -7.60
CA VAL A 176 -28.48 -3.10 -6.85
C VAL A 176 -29.15 -4.21 -6.04
N GLU A 177 -29.76 -3.89 -4.89
CA GLU A 177 -30.65 -4.84 -4.21
C GLU A 177 -32.06 -4.88 -4.82
N ASN A 178 -32.45 -3.82 -5.53
CA ASN A 178 -33.77 -3.70 -6.15
C ASN A 178 -34.04 -4.86 -7.12
N SER A 179 -35.31 -5.27 -7.20
CA SER A 179 -35.78 -6.20 -8.23
C SER A 179 -35.90 -5.52 -9.60
N GLU A 180 -35.97 -6.31 -10.66
CA GLU A 180 -35.97 -5.83 -12.05
C GLU A 180 -37.05 -4.80 -12.34
N ASN A 181 -38.23 -4.95 -11.75
CA ASN A 181 -39.38 -4.06 -11.92
C ASN A 181 -39.35 -2.82 -11.02
N GLU A 182 -38.36 -2.68 -10.14
CA GLU A 182 -38.20 -1.54 -9.22
C GLU A 182 -37.16 -0.53 -9.69
N VAL A 183 -36.35 -0.88 -10.68
CA VAL A 183 -35.26 -0.03 -11.16
C VAL A 183 -35.29 0.07 -12.68
N LYS A 184 -35.21 1.30 -13.18
CA LYS A 184 -35.00 1.60 -14.59
C LYS A 184 -33.70 2.34 -14.77
N VAL A 185 -32.87 1.86 -15.69
CA VAL A 185 -31.58 2.48 -15.97
C VAL A 185 -31.55 2.98 -17.40
N THR A 186 -31.19 4.26 -17.55
CA THR A 186 -31.03 4.94 -18.83
C THR A 186 -29.59 5.41 -19.00
N SER A 187 -29.13 5.49 -20.24
CA SER A 187 -27.78 5.94 -20.57
C SER A 187 -27.81 6.64 -21.93
N PRO A 188 -27.09 7.76 -22.10
CA PRO A 188 -26.91 8.40 -23.41
C PRO A 188 -25.95 7.63 -24.32
N GLU A 189 -25.28 6.59 -23.80
CA GLU A 189 -24.21 5.88 -24.48
C GLU A 189 -24.76 4.92 -25.56
N LEU A 190 -23.99 4.76 -26.64
CA LEU A 190 -24.28 3.69 -27.60
C LEU A 190 -23.92 2.34 -26.97
N LEU A 191 -24.91 1.46 -26.86
CA LEU A 191 -24.73 0.14 -26.27
C LEU A 191 -24.62 -0.92 -27.36
N ASN A 192 -23.74 -1.90 -27.16
CA ASN A 192 -23.72 -3.10 -27.98
C ASN A 192 -25.02 -3.90 -27.76
N PRO A 193 -25.49 -4.65 -28.76
CA PRO A 193 -26.62 -5.55 -28.59
C PRO A 193 -26.32 -6.57 -27.49
N THR A 194 -27.18 -6.61 -26.49
CA THR A 194 -27.17 -7.62 -25.43
C THR A 194 -28.55 -8.23 -25.38
N GLY A 195 -28.65 -9.47 -24.91
CA GLY A 195 -29.94 -10.05 -24.56
C GLY A 195 -30.53 -9.40 -23.30
N ASP A 196 -31.12 -10.21 -22.44
CA ASP A 196 -31.51 -9.75 -21.12
C ASP A 196 -30.29 -9.17 -20.37
N ARG A 197 -30.51 -8.02 -19.71
CA ARG A 197 -29.47 -7.28 -18.99
C ARG A 197 -29.58 -7.50 -17.48
N PHE A 198 -30.75 -7.87 -16.98
CA PHE A 198 -30.93 -8.05 -15.54
C PHE A 198 -30.37 -9.40 -15.10
N MET A 199 -29.57 -9.37 -14.05
CA MET A 199 -28.90 -10.53 -13.48
C MET A 199 -29.33 -10.67 -12.02
N LYS A 200 -29.84 -11.85 -11.66
CA LYS A 200 -30.26 -12.17 -10.29
C LYS A 200 -29.13 -12.87 -9.54
N ASP A 201 -29.10 -12.67 -8.24
CA ASP A 201 -28.27 -13.42 -7.29
C ASP A 201 -26.76 -13.42 -7.63
N ILE A 202 -26.22 -12.25 -7.99
CA ILE A 202 -24.78 -12.04 -8.21
C ILE A 202 -24.07 -12.09 -6.85
N ASN A 203 -23.08 -12.97 -6.75
CA ASN A 203 -22.17 -13.04 -5.62
C ASN A 203 -21.11 -11.93 -5.73
N VAL A 204 -21.16 -10.97 -4.81
CA VAL A 204 -20.29 -9.79 -4.79
C VAL A 204 -19.07 -10.00 -3.90
N GLU A 205 -19.30 -10.59 -2.72
CA GLU A 205 -18.29 -10.97 -1.74
C GLU A 205 -18.74 -12.24 -1.02
N THR A 206 -17.85 -12.89 -0.25
CA THR A 206 -18.03 -14.21 0.38
C THR A 206 -19.40 -14.42 1.05
N ASN A 207 -20.06 -13.36 1.56
CA ASN A 207 -21.39 -13.43 2.18
C ASN A 207 -22.37 -12.33 1.71
N TYR A 208 -22.22 -11.80 0.49
CA TYR A 208 -23.13 -10.77 -0.01
C TYR A 208 -23.59 -11.05 -1.44
N ILE A 209 -24.91 -11.16 -1.61
CA ILE A 209 -25.58 -11.45 -2.88
C ILE A 209 -26.54 -10.30 -3.18
N CYS A 210 -26.52 -9.79 -4.40
CA CYS A 210 -27.47 -8.78 -4.88
C CYS A 210 -27.80 -8.99 -6.37
N ASN A 211 -28.63 -8.12 -6.93
CA ASN A 211 -28.93 -8.12 -8.35
C ASN A 211 -27.96 -7.20 -9.11
N GLY A 212 -27.97 -7.30 -10.43
CA GLY A 212 -27.18 -6.41 -11.26
C GLY A 212 -27.74 -6.21 -12.65
N ILE A 213 -27.28 -5.16 -13.32
CA ILE A 213 -27.73 -4.79 -14.65
C ILE A 213 -26.50 -4.64 -15.54
N TYR A 214 -26.39 -5.52 -16.53
CA TYR A 214 -25.25 -5.60 -17.44
C TYR A 214 -25.34 -4.59 -18.59
N TYR A 215 -24.22 -3.88 -18.81
CA TYR A 215 -24.05 -2.94 -19.90
C TYR A 215 -22.74 -3.21 -20.64
N PHE A 216 -22.83 -3.36 -21.97
CA PHE A 216 -21.66 -3.35 -22.85
C PHE A 216 -21.69 -2.09 -23.71
N VAL A 217 -20.83 -1.14 -23.38
CA VAL A 217 -20.76 0.16 -24.05
C VAL A 217 -19.90 0.06 -25.31
N ASN A 218 -20.38 0.64 -26.42
CA ASN A 218 -19.73 0.60 -27.74
C ASN A 218 -18.68 1.69 -27.91
N ARG A 219 -17.81 1.82 -26.90
CA ARG A 219 -16.59 2.62 -26.92
C ARG A 219 -15.72 2.22 -25.74
N ALA A 220 -14.44 2.51 -25.83
CA ALA A 220 -13.52 2.36 -24.71
C ALA A 220 -13.85 3.33 -23.57
N THR A 221 -13.48 2.95 -22.34
CA THR A 221 -13.57 3.83 -21.17
C THR A 221 -12.26 4.58 -21.02
N VAL A 222 -12.29 5.91 -21.01
CA VAL A 222 -11.08 6.73 -21.10
C VAL A 222 -11.12 7.91 -20.12
N PRO A 223 -9.96 8.47 -19.74
CA PRO A 223 -9.91 9.66 -18.91
C PRO A 223 -10.68 10.84 -19.52
N ASN A 224 -11.35 11.62 -18.68
CA ASN A 224 -12.12 12.81 -19.02
C ASN A 224 -13.36 12.60 -19.93
N PHE A 225 -13.69 11.37 -20.31
CA PHE A 225 -14.91 11.04 -21.06
C PHE A 225 -15.70 9.94 -20.33
N PRO A 226 -16.41 10.30 -19.24
CA PRO A 226 -17.16 9.34 -18.44
C PRO A 226 -18.32 8.74 -19.23
N ILE A 227 -18.58 7.46 -18.96
CA ILE A 227 -19.79 6.74 -19.36
C ILE A 227 -20.85 7.04 -18.32
N ARG A 228 -22.02 7.51 -18.74
CA ARG A 228 -23.07 7.95 -17.81
C ARG A 228 -24.25 6.99 -17.76
N PHE A 229 -24.80 6.82 -16.57
CA PHE A 229 -26.03 6.10 -16.32
C PHE A 229 -26.88 6.90 -15.34
N THR A 230 -28.18 6.93 -15.59
CA THR A 230 -29.18 7.43 -14.65
C THR A 230 -30.05 6.25 -14.23
N LEU A 231 -30.02 5.90 -12.96
CA LEU A 231 -30.90 4.90 -12.35
C LEU A 231 -32.08 5.64 -11.72
N LYS A 232 -33.30 5.21 -12.01
CA LYS A 232 -34.52 5.73 -11.40
C LYS A 232 -35.35 4.60 -10.80
N SER A 233 -35.88 4.83 -9.60
CA SER A 233 -36.89 3.95 -9.04
C SER A 233 -38.16 4.06 -9.87
N THR A 234 -38.77 2.91 -10.16
CA THR A 234 -40.07 2.81 -10.85
C THR A 234 -41.22 2.60 -9.86
N THR A 235 -40.91 2.45 -8.57
CA THR A 235 -41.87 2.25 -7.49
C THR A 235 -41.66 3.29 -6.38
N ASP A 236 -42.35 3.13 -5.25
CA ASP A 236 -42.08 3.93 -4.05
C ASP A 236 -40.89 3.44 -3.24
N THR A 237 -40.30 2.30 -3.61
CA THR A 237 -39.09 1.77 -2.97
C THR A 237 -37.88 2.61 -3.38
N PRO A 238 -37.06 3.12 -2.43
CA PRO A 238 -35.80 3.79 -2.75
C PRO A 238 -34.82 2.86 -3.49
N LEU A 239 -33.92 3.45 -4.27
CA LEU A 239 -32.84 2.71 -4.91
C LEU A 239 -31.78 2.33 -3.87
N LYS A 240 -31.34 1.09 -3.94
CA LYS A 240 -30.28 0.52 -3.12
C LYS A 240 -29.11 0.12 -4.00
N PHE A 241 -28.30 1.10 -4.34
CA PHE A 241 -27.10 0.92 -5.15
C PHE A 241 -25.95 0.39 -4.30
N ILE A 242 -25.34 -0.70 -4.77
CA ILE A 242 -24.26 -1.40 -4.06
C ILE A 242 -22.89 -1.03 -4.64
N GLY A 243 -22.82 -0.80 -5.96
CA GLY A 243 -21.58 -0.46 -6.62
C GLY A 243 -21.56 -0.90 -8.08
N VAL A 244 -20.36 -1.04 -8.61
CA VAL A 244 -20.13 -1.43 -9.99
C VAL A 244 -19.09 -2.53 -10.05
N MET A 245 -19.32 -3.51 -10.92
CA MET A 245 -18.27 -4.43 -11.35
C MET A 245 -17.86 -4.14 -12.80
N LYS A 246 -16.58 -4.32 -13.08
CA LYS A 246 -16.04 -4.33 -14.45
C LYS A 246 -15.67 -5.75 -14.87
N ALA A 247 -15.80 -6.06 -16.16
CA ALA A 247 -15.23 -7.29 -16.71
C ALA A 247 -13.70 -7.22 -16.71
N ILE A 248 -13.05 -8.30 -16.28
CA ILE A 248 -11.59 -8.49 -16.33
C ILE A 248 -11.18 -9.71 -17.18
N GLY A 249 -12.17 -10.38 -17.77
CA GLY A 249 -12.02 -11.51 -18.68
C GLY A 249 -13.39 -11.90 -19.26
N GLU A 250 -13.46 -13.01 -19.99
CA GLU A 250 -14.70 -13.44 -20.66
C GLU A 250 -15.82 -13.78 -19.67
N ASN A 251 -15.48 -14.47 -18.58
CA ASN A 251 -16.41 -14.93 -17.55
C ASN A 251 -15.99 -14.47 -16.15
N SER A 252 -15.22 -13.38 -16.06
CA SER A 252 -14.70 -12.85 -14.81
C SER A 252 -14.94 -11.36 -14.69
N VAL A 253 -15.42 -10.97 -13.52
CA VAL A 253 -15.72 -9.59 -13.16
C VAL A 253 -15.05 -9.27 -11.83
N ARG A 254 -14.87 -7.99 -11.55
CA ARG A 254 -14.33 -7.50 -10.27
C ARG A 254 -15.03 -6.20 -9.89
N LEU A 255 -15.27 -6.02 -8.60
CA LEU A 255 -15.67 -4.73 -8.05
C LEU A 255 -14.66 -3.63 -8.38
N ILE A 256 -15.17 -2.46 -8.76
CA ILE A 256 -14.36 -1.24 -8.89
C ILE A 256 -14.69 -0.28 -7.74
N PRO A 257 -13.77 0.60 -7.35
CA PRO A 257 -14.06 1.63 -6.35
C PRO A 257 -15.26 2.48 -6.77
N ALA A 258 -16.25 2.56 -5.87
CA ALA A 258 -17.41 3.42 -6.01
C ALA A 258 -17.31 4.58 -4.99
N ILE A 259 -17.43 5.80 -5.49
CA ILE A 259 -17.19 7.03 -4.72
C ILE A 259 -18.46 7.88 -4.78
N GLN A 260 -19.05 8.13 -3.63
CA GLN A 260 -20.17 9.07 -3.51
C GLN A 260 -19.63 10.51 -3.55
N GLN A 261 -20.25 11.37 -4.37
CA GLN A 261 -19.93 12.79 -4.50
C GLN A 261 -20.89 13.69 -3.71
#